data_AF-A0A2D8GBV3-F1
#
_entry.id   AF-A0A2D8GBV3-F1
#
_cell.length_a   1.000
_cell.length_b   1.000
_cell.length_c   1.000
_cell.angle_alpha   90.00
_cell.angle_beta   90.00
_cell.angle_gamma   90.00
#
_symmetry.space_group_name_H-M   'P 1'
#
loop_
_entity.id
_entity.type
_entity.pdbx_description
1 polymer ?
#
loop_
_entity_poly.entity_id
_entity_poly.type
_entity_poly.pdbx_seq_one_letter_code
_entity_poly.pdbx_strand_id
1 'polypeptide(L)'
;MNNKIIGLFSIAFFYNGILAYAFFVEGAAGGFGHFLSAPSFLFVIGVGGGLNYMRRHTIKVKELGKSLRSDFTLAGWLGFLTGMILMFADFSSGGIHNLTGGFSSASITILYGYFMGATAEAFFTE
;
A
#
# COMPACT_ATOMS: atom_id res chain seq x y z
N MET A 1 -20.55 13.44 -0.66
CA MET A 1 -19.60 13.01 -1.70
C MET A 1 -18.45 14.01 -1.91
N ASN A 2 -18.71 15.32 -2.01
CA ASN A 2 -17.66 16.35 -2.14
C ASN A 2 -16.52 16.24 -1.11
N ASN A 3 -16.84 16.06 0.18
CA ASN A 3 -15.81 16.02 1.23
C ASN A 3 -14.86 14.82 1.09
N LYS A 4 -15.35 13.66 0.59
CA LYS A 4 -14.54 12.45 0.38
C LYS A 4 -13.55 12.64 -0.78
N ILE A 5 -14.01 13.27 -1.87
CA ILE A 5 -13.19 13.59 -3.05
C ILE A 5 -12.14 14.66 -2.70
N ILE A 6 -12.54 15.73 -2.00
CA ILE A 6 -11.60 16.75 -1.51
C ILE A 6 -10.55 16.12 -0.60
N GLY A 7 -10.96 15.23 0.32
CA GLY A 7 -10.03 14.48 1.18
C GLY A 7 -9.02 13.65 0.38
N LEU A 8 -9.46 12.96 -0.67
CA LEU A 8 -8.57 12.19 -1.56
C LEU A 8 -7.54 13.10 -2.26
N PHE A 9 -7.96 14.24 -2.81
CA PHE A 9 -7.05 15.21 -3.41
C PHE A 9 -6.08 15.80 -2.39
N SER A 10 -6.54 16.10 -1.18
CA SER A 10 -5.67 16.58 -0.10
C SER A 10 -4.61 15.54 0.25
N ILE A 11 -4.98 14.27 0.42
CA ILE A 11 -4.01 13.19 0.68
C ILE A 11 -2.97 13.11 -0.43
N ALA A 12 -3.41 13.11 -1.69
CA ALA A 12 -2.50 13.07 -2.84
C ALA A 12 -1.57 14.29 -2.87
N PHE A 13 -2.10 15.50 -2.63
CA PHE A 13 -1.32 16.73 -2.61
C PHE A 13 -0.25 16.73 -1.51
N PHE A 14 -0.65 16.44 -0.27
CA PHE A 14 0.29 16.45 0.86
C PHE A 14 1.33 15.32 0.75
N TYR A 15 0.93 14.12 0.32
CA TYR A 15 1.87 13.02 0.16
C TYR A 15 2.92 13.33 -0.91
N ASN A 16 2.51 13.84 -2.08
CA ASN A 16 3.45 14.24 -3.12
C ASN A 16 4.28 15.47 -2.70
N GLY A 17 3.72 16.39 -1.93
CA GLY A 17 4.43 17.54 -1.38
C GLY A 17 5.57 17.14 -0.43
N ILE A 18 5.32 16.16 0.46
CA ILE A 18 6.34 15.61 1.35
C ILE A 18 7.48 14.95 0.55
N LEU A 19 7.14 14.14 -0.46
CA LEU A 19 8.14 13.52 -1.34
C LEU A 19 8.92 14.56 -2.14
N ALA A 20 8.25 15.58 -2.69
CA ALA A 20 8.90 16.67 -3.41
C ALA A 20 9.89 17.42 -2.52
N TYR A 21 9.50 17.73 -1.28
CA TYR A 21 10.39 18.38 -0.32
C TYR A 21 11.61 17.51 -0.01
N ALA A 22 11.39 16.22 0.26
CA ALA A 22 12.49 15.28 0.53
C ALA A 22 13.50 15.21 -0.65
N PHE A 23 13.02 15.15 -1.89
CA PHE A 23 13.91 15.04 -3.06
C PHE A 23 14.59 16.36 -3.44
N PHE A 24 13.83 17.46 -3.48
CA PHE A 24 14.33 18.72 -4.04
C PHE A 24 14.94 19.67 -3.01
N VAL A 25 14.62 19.51 -1.72
CA VAL A 25 15.13 20.38 -0.65
C VAL A 25 16.11 19.63 0.23
N GLU A 26 15.77 18.43 0.69
CA GLU A 26 16.63 17.64 1.58
C GLU A 26 17.68 16.81 0.81
N GLY A 27 17.52 16.66 -0.50
CA GLY A 27 18.44 15.89 -1.34
C GLY A 27 18.38 14.38 -1.08
N ALA A 28 17.24 13.87 -0.61
CA ALA A 28 17.05 12.44 -0.39
C ALA A 28 17.27 11.64 -1.67
N ALA A 29 17.98 10.51 -1.55
CA ALA A 29 18.19 9.61 -2.68
C ALA A 29 16.88 8.96 -3.14
N GLY A 30 16.67 8.88 -4.46
CA GLY A 30 15.50 8.25 -5.07
C GLY A 30 14.68 9.22 -5.92
N GLY A 31 13.39 8.94 -6.01
CA GLY A 31 12.45 9.68 -6.84
C GLY A 31 11.04 9.07 -6.81
N PHE A 32 10.07 9.78 -7.37
CA PHE A 32 8.65 9.37 -7.32
C PHE A 32 8.39 7.98 -7.90
N GLY A 33 9.13 7.57 -8.93
CA GLY A 33 9.00 6.24 -9.53
C GLY A 33 9.24 5.10 -8.54
N HIS A 34 10.05 5.30 -7.50
CA HIS A 34 10.29 4.30 -6.46
C HIS A 34 9.08 4.03 -5.56
N PHE A 35 8.03 4.85 -5.63
CA PHE A 35 6.79 4.66 -4.88
C PHE A 35 5.67 4.08 -5.76
N LEU A 36 5.97 3.79 -7.03
CA LEU A 36 5.05 3.22 -8.01
C LEU A 36 5.43 1.77 -8.32
N SER A 37 4.57 0.83 -7.90
CA SER A 37 4.76 -0.60 -8.12
C SER A 37 3.45 -1.26 -8.57
N ALA A 38 3.34 -1.55 -9.86
CA ALA A 38 2.18 -2.27 -10.39
C ALA A 38 1.99 -3.66 -9.73
N PRO A 39 3.04 -4.47 -9.48
CA PRO A 39 2.90 -5.73 -8.76
C PRO A 39 2.35 -5.55 -7.35
N SER A 40 2.87 -4.58 -6.58
CA SER A 40 2.39 -4.30 -5.22
C SER A 40 0.94 -3.81 -5.24
N PHE A 41 0.57 -3.00 -6.22
CA PHE A 41 -0.79 -2.51 -6.40
C PHE A 41 -1.78 -3.66 -6.65
N LEU A 42 -1.47 -4.51 -7.64
CA LEU A 42 -2.28 -5.67 -7.98
C LEU A 42 -2.37 -6.67 -6.83
N PHE A 43 -1.28 -6.86 -6.08
CA PHE A 43 -1.28 -7.73 -4.91
C PHE A 43 -2.25 -7.24 -3.85
N VAL A 44 -2.18 -5.97 -3.46
CA VAL A 44 -3.05 -5.42 -2.40
C VAL A 44 -4.52 -5.44 -2.81
N ILE A 45 -4.85 -5.04 -4.04
CA ILE A 45 -6.24 -5.10 -4.53
C ILE A 45 -6.73 -6.53 -4.64
N GLY A 46 -5.92 -7.43 -5.22
CA GLY A 46 -6.30 -8.83 -5.43
C GLY A 46 -6.49 -9.57 -4.11
N VAL A 47 -5.50 -9.51 -3.22
CA VAL A 47 -5.54 -10.23 -1.94
C VAL A 47 -6.54 -9.58 -0.99
N GLY A 48 -6.52 -8.27 -0.82
CA GLY A 48 -7.45 -7.60 0.11
C GLY A 48 -8.89 -7.63 -0.38
N GLY A 49 -9.11 -7.46 -1.69
CA GLY A 49 -10.42 -7.63 -2.32
C GLY A 49 -10.92 -9.07 -2.20
N GLY A 50 -10.05 -10.06 -2.44
CA GLY A 50 -10.38 -11.48 -2.24
C GLY A 50 -10.72 -11.82 -0.79
N LEU A 51 -9.94 -11.33 0.18
CA LEU A 51 -10.18 -11.50 1.61
C LEU A 51 -11.52 -10.90 2.05
N ASN A 52 -11.89 -9.76 1.50
CA ASN A 52 -13.18 -9.13 1.77
C ASN A 52 -14.33 -9.91 1.12
N TYR A 53 -14.14 -10.33 -0.14
CA TYR A 53 -15.14 -11.09 -0.89
C TYR A 53 -15.48 -12.42 -0.21
N MET A 54 -14.48 -13.14 0.30
CA MET A 54 -14.68 -14.38 1.06
C MET A 54 -15.56 -14.17 2.31
N ARG A 55 -15.46 -13.01 2.96
CA ARG A 55 -16.23 -12.66 4.17
C ARG A 55 -17.50 -11.86 3.90
N ARG A 56 -17.85 -11.64 2.64
CA ARG A 56 -19.00 -10.80 2.27
C ARG A 56 -20.33 -11.27 2.86
N HIS A 57 -20.45 -12.55 3.17
CA HIS A 57 -21.63 -13.15 3.79
C HIS A 57 -21.75 -12.87 5.30
N THR A 58 -20.66 -12.51 5.99
CA THR A 58 -20.66 -12.17 7.43
C THR A 58 -20.59 -10.66 7.71
N ILE A 59 -20.21 -9.87 6.70
CA ILE A 59 -20.01 -8.42 6.85
C ILE A 59 -21.35 -7.69 6.69
N LYS A 60 -21.74 -6.93 7.73
CA LYS A 60 -22.85 -5.98 7.61
C LYS A 60 -22.43 -4.82 6.72
N VAL A 61 -23.35 -4.31 5.89
CA VAL A 61 -23.08 -3.21 4.94
C VAL A 61 -22.47 -1.98 5.63
N LYS A 62 -22.95 -1.64 6.84
CA LYS A 62 -22.43 -0.51 7.64
C LYS A 62 -20.98 -0.69 8.14
N GLU A 63 -20.49 -1.93 8.15
CA GLU A 63 -19.13 -2.28 8.59
C GLU A 63 -18.20 -2.58 7.41
N LEU A 64 -18.70 -2.49 6.17
CA LEU A 64 -17.96 -2.85 4.96
C LEU A 64 -16.66 -2.04 4.84
N GLY A 65 -16.72 -0.71 5.01
CA GLY A 65 -15.53 0.13 4.93
C GLY A 65 -14.46 -0.20 5.98
N LYS A 66 -14.87 -0.49 7.22
CA LYS A 66 -13.95 -0.90 8.30
C LYS A 66 -13.30 -2.25 8.02
N SER A 67 -14.10 -3.22 7.55
CA SER A 67 -13.57 -4.52 7.13
C SER A 67 -12.58 -4.34 5.99
N LEU A 68 -12.95 -3.57 4.96
CA LEU A 68 -12.13 -3.37 3.78
C LEU A 68 -10.79 -2.70 4.11
N ARG A 69 -10.76 -1.77 5.09
CA ARG A 69 -9.51 -1.22 5.63
C ARG A 69 -8.64 -2.27 6.28
N SER A 70 -9.21 -3.09 7.16
CA SER A 70 -8.48 -4.18 7.79
C SER A 70 -7.92 -5.15 6.74
N ASP A 71 -8.71 -5.46 5.72
CA ASP A 71 -8.38 -6.47 4.71
C ASP A 71 -7.29 -5.98 3.76
N PHE A 72 -7.33 -4.71 3.34
CA PHE A 72 -6.25 -4.10 2.58
C PHE A 72 -4.98 -3.89 3.41
N THR A 73 -5.09 -3.57 4.70
CA THR A 73 -3.92 -3.48 5.59
C THR A 73 -3.25 -4.84 5.74
N LEU A 74 -4.04 -5.90 5.96
CA LEU A 74 -3.55 -7.27 6.01
C LEU A 74 -2.89 -7.68 4.68
N ALA A 75 -3.52 -7.35 3.54
CA ALA A 75 -2.94 -7.61 2.23
C ALA A 75 -1.60 -6.89 2.01
N GLY A 76 -1.45 -5.66 2.50
CA GLY A 76 -0.19 -4.92 2.45
C GLY A 76 0.93 -5.62 3.23
N TRP A 77 0.63 -6.10 4.44
CA TRP A 77 1.56 -6.88 5.25
C TRP A 77 1.90 -8.24 4.63
N LEU A 78 0.91 -8.95 4.07
CA LEU A 78 1.14 -10.21 3.36
C LEU A 78 2.05 -10.00 2.15
N GLY A 79 1.83 -8.93 1.38
CA GLY A 79 2.66 -8.59 0.23
C GLY A 79 4.09 -8.23 0.63
N PHE A 80 4.27 -7.52 1.75
CA PHE A 80 5.59 -7.30 2.33
C PHE A 80 6.28 -8.60 2.72
N LEU A 81 5.59 -9.51 3.42
CA LEU A 81 6.14 -10.81 3.78
C LEU A 81 6.53 -11.62 2.54
N THR A 82 5.69 -11.63 1.49
CA THR A 82 6.03 -12.26 0.21
C THR A 82 7.27 -11.63 -0.42
N GLY A 83 7.37 -10.30 -0.46
CA GLY A 83 8.54 -9.59 -0.96
C GLY A 83 9.82 -9.92 -0.17
N MET A 84 9.73 -9.98 1.15
CA MET A 84 10.83 -10.36 2.04
C MET A 84 11.26 -11.81 1.81
N ILE A 85 10.32 -12.75 1.64
CA ILE A 85 10.63 -14.15 1.33
C ILE A 85 11.39 -14.25 0.02
N LEU A 86 10.95 -13.55 -1.04
CA LEU A 86 11.64 -13.55 -2.33
C LEU A 86 13.04 -12.92 -2.24
N MET A 87 13.15 -11.81 -1.50
CA MET A 87 14.43 -11.15 -1.25
C MET A 87 15.42 -12.08 -0.52
N PHE A 88 14.98 -12.79 0.52
CA PHE A 88 15.83 -13.72 1.26
C PHE A 88 16.12 -15.01 0.49
N ALA A 89 15.22 -15.46 -0.39
CA ALA A 89 15.47 -16.60 -1.26
C ALA A 89 16.62 -16.32 -2.25
N ASP A 90 16.68 -15.10 -2.79
CA ASP A 90 17.74 -14.66 -3.71
C ASP A 90 19.02 -14.18 -2.99
N PHE A 91 19.00 -14.11 -1.66
CA PHE A 91 20.15 -13.66 -0.87
C PHE A 91 21.39 -14.54 -1.04
N SER A 92 21.19 -15.83 -1.36
CA SER A 92 22.29 -16.76 -1.65
C SER A 92 23.03 -16.49 -2.97
N SER A 93 22.44 -15.68 -3.88
CA SER A 93 22.97 -15.46 -5.23
C SER A 93 23.51 -14.03 -5.46
N GLY A 94 22.91 -13.01 -4.84
CA GLY A 94 23.11 -11.60 -5.23
C GLY A 94 23.68 -10.63 -4.18
N GLY A 95 24.01 -11.09 -2.96
CA GLY A 95 24.66 -10.28 -1.93
C GLY A 95 23.83 -9.11 -1.36
N ILE A 96 24.48 -8.21 -0.62
CA ILE A 96 23.83 -7.17 0.22
C ILE A 96 23.13 -6.06 -0.62
N HIS A 97 23.49 -5.90 -1.90
CA HIS A 97 22.87 -4.89 -2.77
C HIS A 97 21.40 -5.22 -3.09
N ASN A 98 21.06 -6.51 -3.22
CA ASN A 98 19.68 -6.98 -3.40
C ASN A 98 18.82 -6.78 -2.14
N LEU A 99 19.45 -6.64 -0.98
CA LEU A 99 18.78 -6.49 0.32
C LEU A 99 18.16 -5.10 0.49
N THR A 100 18.90 -4.04 0.15
CA THR A 100 18.41 -2.66 0.34
C THR A 100 17.32 -2.29 -0.66
N GLY A 101 17.51 -2.62 -1.94
CA GLY A 101 16.50 -2.42 -2.97
C GLY A 101 15.26 -3.32 -2.78
N GLY A 102 15.47 -4.58 -2.41
CA GLY A 102 14.39 -5.54 -2.12
C GLY A 102 13.54 -5.12 -0.93
N PHE A 103 14.16 -4.63 0.14
CA PHE A 103 13.45 -4.17 1.33
C PHE A 103 12.61 -2.92 1.05
N SER A 104 13.18 -1.95 0.32
CA SER A 104 12.45 -0.74 -0.10
C SER A 104 11.25 -1.12 -0.96
N SER A 105 11.44 -2.02 -1.93
CA SER A 105 10.38 -2.50 -2.83
C SER A 105 9.26 -3.22 -2.06
N ALA A 106 9.60 -4.13 -1.14
CA ALA A 106 8.63 -4.84 -0.31
C ALA A 106 7.79 -3.88 0.54
N SER A 107 8.41 -2.83 1.07
CA SER A 107 7.77 -1.83 1.95
C SER A 107 6.69 -1.01 1.23
N ILE A 108 6.77 -0.83 -0.08
CA ILE A 108 5.74 -0.14 -0.89
C ILE A 108 4.38 -0.82 -0.72
N THR A 109 4.38 -2.15 -0.58
CA THR A 109 3.16 -2.95 -0.44
C THR A 109 2.41 -2.61 0.86
N ILE A 110 3.13 -2.31 1.95
CA ILE A 110 2.53 -1.85 3.21
C ILE A 110 1.89 -0.48 3.01
N LEU A 111 2.61 0.46 2.39
CA LEU A 111 2.08 1.80 2.09
C LEU A 111 0.78 1.70 1.30
N TYR A 112 0.76 0.84 0.28
CA TYR A 112 -0.43 0.60 -0.54
C TYR A 112 -1.59 0.00 0.26
N GLY A 113 -1.32 -0.97 1.14
CA GLY A 113 -2.33 -1.54 2.04
C GLY A 113 -2.99 -0.48 2.93
N TYR A 114 -2.20 0.40 3.54
CA TYR A 114 -2.73 1.47 4.38
C TYR A 114 -3.47 2.55 3.59
N PHE A 115 -2.92 3.01 2.46
CA PHE A 115 -3.57 4.03 1.62
C PHE A 115 -4.89 3.54 1.04
N MET A 116 -4.89 2.35 0.44
CA MET A 116 -6.11 1.77 -0.12
C MET A 116 -7.11 1.44 0.98
N GLY A 117 -6.65 0.91 2.12
CA GLY A 117 -7.50 0.64 3.27
C GLY A 117 -8.20 1.87 3.81
N ALA A 118 -7.47 2.95 4.05
CA ALA A 118 -8.03 4.21 4.54
C ALA A 118 -8.99 4.84 3.51
N THR A 119 -8.64 4.79 2.23
CA THR A 119 -9.51 5.29 1.15
C THR A 119 -10.78 4.45 1.07
N ALA A 120 -10.67 3.14 1.12
CA ALA A 120 -11.80 2.22 1.12
C ALA A 120 -12.76 2.48 2.29
N GLU A 121 -12.25 2.63 3.51
CA GLU A 121 -13.10 2.99 4.66
C GLU A 121 -13.80 4.33 4.44
N ALA A 122 -13.08 5.36 4.02
CA ALA A 122 -13.65 6.68 3.79
C ALA A 122 -14.77 6.66 2.75
N PHE A 123 -14.64 5.85 1.69
CA PHE A 123 -15.64 5.76 0.62
C PHE A 123 -16.83 4.86 0.97
N PHE A 124 -16.57 3.69 1.59
CA PHE A 124 -17.58 2.66 1.84
C PHE A 124 -18.20 2.68 3.24
N THR A 125 -17.72 3.52 4.15
CA THR A 125 -18.43 3.80 5.40
C THR A 125 -19.38 4.99 5.21
N GLU A 126 -20.64 4.77 5.60
CA GLU A 126 -21.73 5.76 5.68
C GLU A 126 -22.11 6.04 7.14
#